data_AF-A0A5D0UIZ5-F1
#
_entry.id   AF-A0A5D0UIZ5-F1
#
_cell.length_a   1.000
_cell.length_b   1.000
_cell.length_c   1.000
_cell.angle_alpha   90.00
_cell.angle_beta   90.00
_cell.angle_gamma   90.00
#
_symmetry.space_group_name_H-M   'P 1'
#
loop_
_entity.id
_entity.type
_entity.pdbx_description
1 polymer ?
#
loop_
_entity_poly.entity_id
_entity_poly.type
_entity_poly.pdbx_seq_one_letter_code
_entity_poly.pdbx_strand_id
1 'polypeptide(L)'
;MSHRPFYPAGNEEFAADLRRLHSDCGEPTYSSVIRIIPQLDELFPLKHGRLSLPTSLSRSNISQLLNGARQASAAPLAVLVLCFLRCAAENGSIRTDPATGAPLKWEAILRAWQKRLRRARQQDDVRAASPAPNPSASSDDQSSVMPSMALADPGTKRRSADPVHLEPGELAVLGAHGAYGGVLAEQAKLGDPEAIYQLAVALAFSPEYRSKAVAYLLNAGPSHPAALGLLQESEQSIDPRHARTRAESLAEMAKAYGYEAAMHFFRSWLSRLDLADRPVTVEGDEAH
;
A
#
# COMPACT_ATOMS: atom_id res chain seq x y z
N MET A 1 25.35 -1.37 -34.47
CA MET A 1 25.25 -2.20 -33.25
C MET A 1 24.80 -1.29 -32.11
N SER A 2 23.52 -1.34 -31.77
CA SER A 2 22.93 -0.46 -30.77
C SER A 2 23.12 -1.07 -29.38
N HIS A 3 24.08 -0.55 -28.62
CA HIS A 3 24.19 -0.85 -27.20
C HIS A 3 22.95 -0.31 -26.50
N ARG A 4 21.94 -1.16 -26.27
CA ARG A 4 20.90 -0.86 -25.29
C ARG A 4 21.56 -0.98 -23.92
N PRO A 5 21.73 0.11 -23.15
CA PRO A 5 22.16 -0.01 -21.77
C PRO A 5 21.12 -0.86 -21.02
N PHE A 6 21.61 -1.83 -20.27
CA PHE A 6 20.79 -2.71 -19.45
C PHE A 6 20.12 -1.87 -18.38
N TYR A 7 18.81 -1.62 -18.52
CA TYR A 7 18.01 -0.92 -17.53
C TYR A 7 17.46 -1.93 -16.53
N PRO A 8 17.82 -1.88 -15.24
CA PRO A 8 17.13 -2.67 -14.23
C PRO A 8 15.68 -2.18 -14.15
N ALA A 9 14.74 -3.11 -14.28
CA ALA A 9 13.32 -2.85 -14.16
C ALA A 9 13.03 -2.36 -12.72
N GLY A 10 12.86 -1.05 -12.60
CA GLY A 10 12.74 -0.32 -11.32
C GLY A 10 13.19 1.14 -11.43
N ASN A 11 14.11 1.46 -12.36
CA ASN A 11 14.54 2.84 -12.61
C ASN A 11 13.47 3.70 -13.31
N GLU A 12 12.57 3.10 -14.08
CA GLU A 12 11.50 3.83 -14.79
C GLU A 12 10.41 4.33 -13.85
N GLU A 13 9.97 3.49 -12.91
CA GLU A 13 9.02 3.88 -11.85
C GLU A 13 9.63 4.95 -10.94
N PHE A 14 10.90 4.78 -10.57
CA PHE A 14 11.66 5.79 -9.82
C PHE A 14 11.70 7.13 -10.56
N ALA A 15 12.01 7.11 -11.85
CA ALA A 15 12.06 8.31 -12.67
C ALA A 15 10.68 8.94 -12.83
N ALA A 16 9.61 8.14 -12.91
CA ALA A 16 8.24 8.62 -12.90
C ALA A 16 7.88 9.34 -11.60
N ASP A 17 8.22 8.78 -10.44
CA ASP A 17 8.03 9.42 -9.13
C ASP A 17 8.82 10.73 -9.00
N LEU A 18 10.06 10.74 -9.47
CA LEU A 18 10.91 11.94 -9.42
C LEU A 18 10.40 13.04 -10.36
N ARG A 19 9.88 12.69 -11.54
CA ARG A 19 9.22 13.62 -12.46
C ARG A 19 7.91 14.14 -11.89
N ARG A 20 7.12 13.30 -11.22
CA ARG A 20 5.91 13.72 -10.52
C ARG A 20 6.25 14.75 -9.44
N LEU A 21 7.26 14.47 -8.61
CA LEU A 21 7.74 15.44 -7.61
C LEU A 21 8.23 16.75 -8.26
N HIS A 22 8.95 16.67 -9.37
CA HIS A 22 9.38 17.85 -10.13
C HIS A 22 8.18 18.69 -10.59
N SER A 23 7.13 18.04 -11.10
CA SER A 23 5.87 18.69 -11.50
C SER A 23 5.11 19.30 -10.32
N ASP A 24 4.95 18.55 -9.22
CA ASP A 24 4.32 19.00 -7.97
C ASP A 24 5.04 20.23 -7.37
N CYS A 25 6.34 20.40 -7.67
CA CYS A 25 7.15 21.54 -7.25
C CYS A 25 7.08 22.74 -8.22
N GLY A 26 6.20 22.69 -9.23
CA GLY A 26 6.06 23.74 -10.25
C GLY A 26 7.18 23.71 -11.31
N GLU A 27 7.69 22.52 -11.61
CA GLU A 27 8.67 22.27 -12.68
C GLU A 27 9.90 23.19 -12.62
N PRO A 28 10.65 23.19 -11.50
CA PRO A 28 11.77 24.11 -11.33
C PRO A 28 12.83 23.94 -12.41
N THR A 29 13.32 25.08 -12.92
CA THR A 29 14.38 25.07 -13.95
C THR A 29 15.69 24.50 -13.38
N TYR A 30 16.51 23.89 -14.22
CA TYR A 30 17.81 23.37 -13.78
C TYR A 30 18.72 24.47 -13.21
N SER A 31 18.59 25.71 -13.69
CA SER A 31 19.34 26.85 -13.15
C SER A 31 18.91 27.18 -11.71
N SER A 32 17.60 27.15 -11.42
CA SER A 32 17.08 27.37 -10.07
C SER A 32 17.53 26.27 -9.10
N VAL A 33 17.48 25.02 -9.54
CA VAL A 33 17.94 23.87 -8.77
C VAL A 33 19.42 24.00 -8.42
N ILE A 34 20.27 24.25 -9.42
CA ILE A 34 21.73 24.37 -9.23
C ILE A 34 22.09 25.53 -8.30
N ARG A 35 21.34 26.64 -8.35
CA ARG A 35 21.54 27.80 -7.47
C ARG A 35 21.35 27.46 -5.99
N ILE A 36 20.42 26.56 -5.66
CA ILE A 36 20.06 26.23 -4.27
C ILE A 36 21.04 25.24 -3.64
N ILE A 37 21.67 24.36 -4.43
CA ILE A 37 22.58 23.31 -3.94
C ILE A 37 23.61 23.83 -2.91
N PRO A 38 24.38 24.90 -3.16
CA PRO A 38 25.38 25.37 -2.19
C PRO A 38 24.78 25.95 -0.91
N GLN A 39 23.48 26.26 -0.88
CA GLN A 39 22.77 26.84 0.25
C GLN A 39 22.09 25.77 1.12
N LEU A 40 22.08 24.50 0.69
CA LEU A 40 21.32 23.45 1.37
C LEU A 40 21.78 23.22 2.81
N ASP A 41 23.07 23.35 3.12
CA ASP A 41 23.59 23.17 4.48
C ASP A 41 23.08 24.26 5.44
N GLU A 42 22.87 25.48 4.93
CA GLU A 42 22.30 26.60 5.70
C GLU A 42 20.78 26.48 5.82
N LEU A 43 20.10 26.10 4.73
CA LEU A 43 18.64 25.98 4.67
C LEU A 43 18.11 24.74 5.41
N PHE A 44 18.90 23.67 5.49
CA PHE A 44 18.52 22.39 6.08
C PHE A 44 19.65 21.85 6.99
N PRO A 45 19.87 22.48 8.17
CA PRO A 45 20.94 22.09 9.06
C PRO A 45 20.71 20.67 9.62
N LEU A 46 21.56 19.72 9.20
CA LEU A 46 21.49 18.33 9.64
C LEU A 46 22.02 18.21 11.08
N LYS A 47 21.16 17.83 12.03
CA LYS A 47 21.48 17.72 13.47
C LYS A 47 22.54 16.68 13.83
N HIS A 48 22.87 15.77 12.92
CA HIS A 48 23.85 14.73 13.14
C HIS A 48 24.90 14.81 12.03
N GLY A 49 26.09 15.30 12.38
CA GLY A 49 27.22 15.40 11.46
C GLY A 49 27.56 14.04 10.84
N ARG A 50 27.07 13.79 9.63
CA ARG A 50 27.54 12.71 8.76
C ARG A 50 27.42 13.14 7.30
N LEU A 51 28.59 13.09 6.64
CA LEU A 51 28.87 13.12 5.20
C LEU A 51 28.19 14.25 4.42
N SER A 52 28.99 15.24 4.05
CA SER A 52 28.60 16.36 3.20
C SER A 52 27.75 15.88 2.02
N LEU A 53 26.54 16.42 1.95
CA LEU A 53 25.74 16.32 0.73
C LEU A 53 26.59 16.87 -0.44
N PRO A 54 26.45 16.32 -1.66
CA PRO A 54 27.11 16.89 -2.82
C PRO A 54 26.82 18.39 -2.94
N THR A 55 27.88 19.20 -2.93
CA THR A 55 27.79 20.67 -3.04
C THR A 55 27.56 21.15 -4.47
N SER A 56 27.52 20.22 -5.44
CA SER A 56 27.21 20.52 -6.83
C SER A 56 26.54 19.34 -7.53
N LEU A 57 25.66 19.64 -8.49
CA LEU A 57 25.13 18.70 -9.48
C LEU A 57 25.18 19.36 -10.85
N SER A 58 25.61 18.62 -11.87
CA SER A 58 25.58 19.10 -13.25
C SER A 58 24.16 19.00 -13.83
N ARG A 59 23.83 19.85 -14.81
CA ARG A 59 22.56 19.75 -15.55
C ARG A 59 22.37 18.37 -16.19
N SER A 60 23.45 17.79 -16.70
CA SER A 60 23.45 16.44 -17.27
C SER A 60 23.07 15.39 -16.22
N ASN A 61 23.63 15.47 -15.00
CA ASN A 61 23.26 14.56 -13.91
C ASN A 61 21.78 14.68 -13.55
N ILE A 62 21.26 15.91 -13.44
CA ILE A 62 19.84 16.14 -13.10
C ILE A 62 18.93 15.54 -14.19
N SER A 63 19.23 15.83 -15.46
CA SER A 63 18.47 15.30 -16.60
C SER A 63 18.51 13.77 -16.67
N GLN A 64 19.70 13.17 -16.46
CA GLN A 64 19.84 11.71 -16.45
C GLN A 64 19.06 11.05 -15.31
N LEU A 65 18.99 11.69 -14.14
CA LEU A 65 18.20 11.20 -13.01
C LEU A 65 16.69 11.28 -13.29
N LEU A 66 16.21 12.41 -13.84
CA LEU A 66 14.79 12.60 -14.17
C LEU A 66 14.31 11.67 -15.29
N ASN A 67 15.19 11.34 -16.24
CA ASN A 67 14.85 10.45 -17.34
C ASN A 67 15.08 8.96 -17.02
N GLY A 68 15.52 8.63 -15.80
CA GLY A 68 15.87 7.26 -15.43
C GLY A 68 17.08 6.70 -16.17
N ALA A 69 17.80 7.54 -16.93
CA ALA A 69 18.99 7.18 -17.68
C ALA A 69 20.19 6.83 -16.78
N ARG A 70 20.13 7.24 -15.51
CA ARG A 70 21.16 6.96 -14.50
C ARG A 70 20.53 6.54 -13.18
N GLN A 71 21.06 5.47 -12.59
CA GLN A 71 20.66 5.04 -11.25
C GLN A 71 21.16 6.05 -10.21
N ALA A 72 20.24 6.57 -9.40
CA ALA A 72 20.55 7.53 -8.36
C ALA A 72 21.26 6.87 -7.17
N SER A 73 22.34 7.48 -6.69
CA SER A 73 22.79 7.22 -5.32
C SER A 73 21.99 8.10 -4.34
N ALA A 74 21.94 7.68 -3.07
CA ALA A 74 21.10 8.34 -2.06
C ALA A 74 21.43 9.83 -1.85
N ALA A 75 22.70 10.23 -1.99
CA ALA A 75 23.14 11.59 -1.69
C ALA A 75 22.77 12.62 -2.79
N PRO A 76 23.05 12.40 -4.10
CA PRO A 76 22.55 13.24 -5.19
C PRO A 76 21.01 13.35 -5.22
N LEU A 77 20.32 12.26 -4.88
CA LEU A 77 18.86 12.25 -4.81
C LEU A 77 18.35 13.14 -3.68
N ALA A 78 18.93 13.01 -2.49
CA ALA A 78 18.62 13.86 -1.35
C ALA A 78 18.79 15.36 -1.70
N VAL A 79 19.92 15.72 -2.30
CA VAL A 79 20.17 17.09 -2.78
C VAL A 79 19.09 17.55 -3.75
N LEU A 80 18.77 16.73 -4.76
CA LEU A 80 17.79 17.10 -5.77
C LEU A 80 16.39 17.30 -5.19
N VAL A 81 15.95 16.42 -4.28
CA VAL A 81 14.66 16.52 -3.59
C VAL A 81 14.60 17.79 -2.73
N LEU A 82 15.65 18.09 -1.95
CA LEU A 82 15.69 19.29 -1.12
C LEU A 82 15.66 20.57 -1.97
N CYS A 83 16.37 20.58 -3.11
CA CYS A 83 16.31 21.68 -4.05
C CYS A 83 14.92 21.87 -4.65
N PHE A 84 14.22 20.79 -5.03
CA PHE A 84 12.85 20.88 -5.55
C PHE A 84 11.88 21.46 -4.52
N LEU A 85 11.94 20.99 -3.28
CA LEU A 85 11.10 21.50 -2.20
C LEU A 85 11.38 22.98 -1.92
N ARG A 86 12.65 23.41 -1.96
CA ARG A 86 12.99 24.83 -1.80
C ARG A 86 12.51 25.67 -2.98
N CYS A 87 12.71 25.21 -4.21
CA CYS A 87 12.15 25.89 -5.39
C CYS A 87 10.63 26.04 -5.29
N ALA A 88 9.93 24.99 -4.82
CA ALA A 88 8.49 24.99 -4.63
C ALA A 88 8.03 26.01 -3.58
N ALA A 89 8.85 26.24 -2.56
CA ALA A 89 8.57 27.27 -1.56
C ALA A 89 8.81 28.67 -2.15
N GLU A 90 9.89 28.87 -2.89
CA GLU A 90 10.24 30.16 -3.51
C GLU A 90 9.24 30.60 -4.60
N ASN A 91 8.68 29.65 -5.36
CA ASN A 91 7.69 29.94 -6.40
C ASN A 91 6.23 29.91 -5.90
N GLY A 92 6.01 29.61 -4.61
CA GLY A 92 4.67 29.53 -4.00
C GLY A 92 3.85 28.30 -4.38
N SER A 93 4.43 27.30 -5.07
CA SER A 93 3.78 26.03 -5.38
C SER A 93 3.45 25.22 -4.12
N ILE A 94 4.23 25.39 -3.04
CA ILE A 94 3.85 24.91 -1.71
C ILE A 94 3.57 26.09 -0.78
N ARG A 95 2.46 26.00 -0.05
CA ARG A 95 2.00 27.04 0.90
C ARG A 95 2.86 27.16 2.15
N THR A 96 3.77 26.22 2.39
CA THR A 96 4.53 26.13 3.64
C THR A 96 6.00 25.91 3.32
N ASP A 97 6.84 26.88 3.68
CA ASP A 97 8.28 26.81 3.48
C ASP A 97 8.90 25.84 4.49
N PRO A 98 9.50 24.72 4.02
CA PRO A 98 10.08 23.71 4.91
C PRO A 98 11.29 24.22 5.71
N ALA A 99 11.86 25.38 5.37
CA ALA A 99 13.01 25.97 6.08
C ALA A 99 12.63 26.90 7.26
N THR A 100 11.44 27.51 7.27
CA THR A 100 11.15 28.66 8.18
C THR A 100 10.11 28.42 9.29
N GLY A 101 9.45 27.27 9.38
CA GLY A 101 8.75 26.91 10.63
C GLY A 101 7.58 25.93 10.51
N ALA A 102 7.62 24.91 11.37
CA ALA A 102 6.66 23.81 11.59
C ALA A 102 6.77 22.59 10.63
N PRO A 103 6.70 21.35 11.16
CA PRO A 103 7.92 20.53 11.24
C PRO A 103 7.83 19.12 10.61
N LEU A 104 9.00 18.48 10.48
CA LEU A 104 9.26 17.02 10.56
C LEU A 104 9.00 16.11 9.35
N LYS A 105 8.38 16.55 8.25
CA LYS A 105 8.11 15.60 7.14
C LYS A 105 9.21 15.48 6.09
N TRP A 106 10.10 16.45 5.90
CA TRP A 106 11.13 16.30 4.85
C TRP A 106 12.13 15.18 5.19
N GLU A 107 12.54 15.04 6.46
CA GLU A 107 13.35 13.90 6.89
C GLU A 107 12.59 12.58 6.75
N ALA A 108 11.28 12.57 7.02
CA ALA A 108 10.43 11.39 6.83
C ALA A 108 10.31 11.02 5.35
N ILE A 109 10.17 12.02 4.46
CA ILE A 109 10.16 11.86 3.00
C ILE A 109 11.51 11.30 2.54
N LEU A 110 12.61 11.86 3.02
CA LEU A 110 13.97 11.45 2.66
C LEU A 110 14.30 10.03 3.18
N ARG A 111 13.87 9.69 4.42
CA ARG A 111 13.97 8.33 4.96
C ARG A 111 13.09 7.34 4.19
N ALA A 112 11.87 7.71 3.83
CA ALA A 112 10.98 6.88 3.01
C ALA A 112 11.60 6.61 1.63
N TRP A 113 12.19 7.63 1.02
CA TRP A 113 12.91 7.52 -0.25
C TRP A 113 14.17 6.66 -0.16
N GLN A 114 15.01 6.85 0.87
CA GLN A 114 16.18 5.99 1.08
C GLN A 114 15.79 4.52 1.32
N LYS A 115 14.67 4.28 2.01
CA LYS A 115 14.13 2.93 2.24
C LYS A 115 13.68 2.30 0.91
N ARG A 116 12.99 3.05 0.04
CA ARG A 116 12.62 2.59 -1.31
C ARG A 116 13.83 2.30 -2.19
N LEU A 117 14.87 3.14 -2.17
CA LEU A 117 16.08 2.91 -2.95
C LEU A 117 16.82 1.63 -2.52
N ARG A 118 16.86 1.32 -1.22
CA ARG A 118 17.43 0.05 -0.72
C ARG A 118 16.63 -1.16 -1.17
N ARG A 119 15.30 -1.04 -1.21
CA ARG A 119 14.40 -2.11 -1.69
C ARG A 119 14.59 -2.40 -3.17
N ALA A 120 14.68 -1.36 -4.00
CA ALA A 120 14.92 -1.52 -5.44
C ALA A 120 16.23 -2.27 -5.70
N ARG A 121 17.31 -1.92 -4.97
CA ARG A 121 18.58 -2.65 -5.07
C ARG A 121 18.47 -4.11 -4.62
N GLN A 122 17.76 -4.38 -3.53
CA GLN A 122 17.53 -5.76 -3.07
C GLN A 122 16.67 -6.58 -4.04
N GLN A 123 15.73 -5.95 -4.74
CA GLN A 123 14.93 -6.61 -5.77
C GLN A 123 15.75 -6.92 -7.01
N ASP A 124 16.64 -6.00 -7.42
CA ASP A 124 17.60 -6.25 -8.51
C ASP A 124 18.56 -7.41 -8.16
N ASP A 125 19.05 -7.46 -6.92
CA ASP A 125 19.94 -8.54 -6.45
C ASP A 125 19.23 -9.91 -6.40
N VAL A 126 17.96 -9.96 -5.95
CA VAL A 126 17.15 -11.19 -5.93
C VAL A 126 16.78 -11.65 -7.33
N ARG A 127 16.52 -10.71 -8.25
CA ARG A 127 16.22 -11.00 -9.66
C ARG A 127 17.45 -11.46 -10.42
N ALA A 128 18.64 -10.96 -10.09
CA ALA A 128 19.90 -11.45 -10.63
C ALA A 128 20.27 -12.86 -10.11
N ALA A 129 19.79 -13.22 -8.91
CA ALA A 129 20.02 -14.52 -8.28
C ALA A 129 18.99 -15.61 -8.67
N SER A 130 17.88 -15.28 -9.34
CA SER A 130 16.89 -16.26 -9.84
C SER A 130 16.90 -16.33 -11.37
N PRO A 131 17.24 -17.48 -11.99
CA PRO A 131 17.08 -17.64 -13.43
C PRO A 131 15.60 -17.62 -13.79
N ALA A 132 15.26 -16.87 -14.84
CA ALA A 132 13.88 -16.62 -15.26
C ALA A 132 13.08 -17.92 -15.51
N PRO A 133 11.80 -18.00 -15.10
CA PRO A 133 10.95 -19.12 -15.47
C PRO A 133 10.47 -18.96 -16.93
N ASN A 134 10.38 -20.10 -17.62
CA ASN A 134 9.94 -20.22 -19.01
C ASN A 134 8.59 -19.53 -19.26
N PRO A 135 8.43 -18.77 -20.36
CA PRO A 135 7.16 -18.16 -20.75
C PRO A 135 6.28 -19.20 -21.48
N SER A 136 5.84 -20.23 -20.75
CA SER A 136 4.90 -21.23 -21.25
C SER A 136 4.05 -21.77 -20.11
N ALA A 137 3.27 -20.91 -19.45
CA ALA A 137 2.17 -21.34 -18.60
C ALA A 137 1.00 -20.38 -18.78
N SER A 138 -0.03 -20.93 -19.40
CA SER A 138 -1.28 -20.30 -19.79
C SER A 138 -2.12 -19.92 -18.56
N SER A 139 -2.93 -18.87 -18.75
CA SER A 139 -4.13 -18.49 -18.01
C SER A 139 -4.80 -19.59 -17.17
N ASP A 140 -4.66 -19.51 -15.83
CA ASP A 140 -5.65 -20.03 -14.86
C ASP A 140 -5.38 -19.58 -13.39
N ASP A 141 -4.74 -18.43 -13.18
CA ASP A 141 -4.30 -17.99 -11.85
C ASP A 141 -5.39 -17.23 -11.06
N GLN A 142 -6.58 -17.83 -10.93
CA GLN A 142 -7.71 -17.30 -10.15
C GLN A 142 -7.62 -17.62 -8.63
N SER A 143 -6.51 -18.21 -8.17
CA SER A 143 -6.33 -18.66 -6.77
C SER A 143 -5.52 -17.68 -5.90
N SER A 144 -5.45 -16.41 -6.28
CA SER A 144 -4.76 -15.37 -5.51
C SER A 144 -5.73 -14.57 -4.64
N VAL A 145 -5.32 -14.27 -3.41
CA VAL A 145 -6.04 -13.35 -2.51
C VAL A 145 -5.98 -11.95 -3.11
N MET A 146 -7.14 -11.30 -3.20
CA MET A 146 -7.22 -9.92 -3.66
C MET A 146 -6.43 -9.02 -2.69
N PRO A 147 -5.53 -8.15 -3.16
CA PRO A 147 -4.86 -7.20 -2.29
C PRO A 147 -5.85 -6.13 -1.80
N SER A 148 -5.96 -5.88 -0.49
CA SER A 148 -6.60 -4.65 0.00
C SER A 148 -5.70 -3.48 -0.30
N MET A 149 -6.27 -2.36 -0.75
CA MET A 149 -5.58 -1.07 -0.82
C MET A 149 -5.20 -0.47 0.54
N ALA A 150 -5.04 -1.28 1.61
CA ALA A 150 -4.27 -0.84 2.75
C ALA A 150 -2.91 -0.39 2.20
N LEU A 151 -2.57 0.90 2.37
CA LEU A 151 -1.33 1.54 1.94
C LEU A 151 -0.12 0.88 2.64
N ALA A 152 0.12 -0.38 2.32
CA ALA A 152 1.26 -1.14 2.79
C ALA A 152 2.42 -0.74 1.89
N ASP A 153 3.37 -0.04 2.51
CA ASP A 153 4.64 0.36 1.92
C ASP A 153 5.32 -0.85 1.25
N PRO A 154 5.34 -0.95 -0.09
CA PRO A 154 5.80 -2.14 -0.81
C PRO A 154 7.29 -2.36 -0.48
N GLY A 155 7.58 -3.47 0.19
CA GLY A 155 8.93 -3.82 0.65
C GLY A 155 9.17 -3.69 2.15
N THR A 156 8.14 -3.51 2.96
CA THR A 156 8.19 -4.04 4.33
C THR A 156 7.99 -5.55 4.18
N LYS A 157 8.92 -6.40 4.65
CA LYS A 157 8.63 -7.83 4.77
C LYS A 157 7.32 -7.89 5.55
N ARG A 158 6.20 -8.27 4.91
CA ARG A 158 4.95 -8.51 5.62
C ARG A 158 5.34 -9.47 6.72
N ARG A 159 5.28 -9.04 7.98
CA ARG A 159 5.42 -10.01 9.06
C ARG A 159 4.26 -10.96 8.82
N SER A 160 4.57 -12.24 8.60
CA SER A 160 3.49 -13.22 8.53
C SER A 160 2.67 -13.06 9.79
N ALA A 161 1.35 -12.99 9.66
CA ALA A 161 0.50 -13.18 10.82
C ALA A 161 0.63 -14.65 11.25
N ASP A 162 0.22 -14.95 12.49
CA ASP A 162 0.21 -16.32 12.94
C ASP A 162 -0.79 -17.12 12.07
N PRO A 163 -0.40 -18.29 11.53
CA PRO A 163 -1.30 -19.16 10.79
C PRO A 163 -2.63 -19.39 11.49
N VAL A 164 -3.73 -19.23 10.75
CA VAL A 164 -5.08 -19.44 11.28
C VAL A 164 -5.65 -20.73 10.73
N HIS A 165 -6.02 -21.64 11.64
CA HIS A 165 -6.78 -22.85 11.31
C HIS A 165 -8.25 -22.62 11.64
N LEU A 166 -9.08 -22.59 10.61
CA LEU A 166 -10.52 -22.42 10.73
C LEU A 166 -11.17 -23.73 11.17
N GLU A 167 -12.15 -23.61 12.06
CA GLU A 167 -13.00 -24.74 12.43
C GLU A 167 -13.92 -25.15 11.26
N PRO A 168 -14.42 -26.40 11.26
CA PRO A 168 -15.33 -26.88 10.22
C PRO A 168 -16.57 -25.99 10.02
N GLY A 169 -17.11 -25.41 11.10
CA GLY A 169 -18.24 -24.48 11.01
C GLY A 169 -17.90 -23.19 10.27
N GLU A 170 -16.73 -22.62 10.55
CA GLU A 170 -16.25 -21.40 9.89
C GLU A 170 -16.01 -21.64 8.39
N LEU A 171 -15.40 -22.78 8.05
CA LEU A 171 -15.21 -23.21 6.65
C LEU A 171 -16.53 -23.40 5.93
N ALA A 172 -17.51 -24.05 6.57
CA ALA A 172 -18.83 -24.27 5.98
C ALA A 172 -19.54 -22.94 5.70
N VAL A 173 -19.46 -22.00 6.63
CA VAL A 173 -20.04 -20.66 6.47
C VAL A 173 -19.35 -19.88 5.34
N LEU A 174 -18.02 -19.87 5.29
CA LEU A 174 -17.28 -19.21 4.20
C LEU A 174 -17.60 -19.85 2.83
N GLY A 175 -17.63 -21.18 2.77
CA GLY A 175 -17.94 -21.93 1.55
C GLY A 175 -19.36 -21.68 1.02
N ALA A 176 -20.33 -21.47 1.91
CA ALA A 176 -21.70 -21.14 1.52
C ALA A 176 -21.82 -19.80 0.76
N HIS A 177 -20.81 -18.92 0.87
CA HIS A 177 -20.76 -17.63 0.18
C HIS A 177 -19.91 -17.64 -1.10
N GLY A 178 -19.33 -18.79 -1.48
CA GLY A 178 -18.66 -18.99 -2.76
C GLY A 178 -17.22 -19.50 -2.64
N ALA A 179 -16.63 -19.85 -3.78
CA ALA A 179 -15.30 -20.48 -3.88
C ALA A 179 -14.16 -19.62 -3.29
N TYR A 180 -14.32 -18.29 -3.28
CA TYR A 180 -13.34 -17.39 -2.69
C TYR A 180 -13.14 -17.60 -1.18
N GLY A 181 -14.17 -18.08 -0.47
CA GLY A 181 -14.03 -18.46 0.94
C GLY A 181 -12.99 -19.56 1.17
N GLY A 182 -12.87 -20.50 0.22
CA GLY A 182 -11.83 -21.54 0.25
C GLY A 182 -10.42 -20.98 0.01
N VAL A 183 -10.29 -20.02 -0.92
CA VAL A 183 -9.01 -19.32 -1.18
C VAL A 183 -8.55 -18.57 0.08
N LEU A 184 -9.45 -17.83 0.73
CA LEU A 184 -9.16 -17.14 1.98
C LEU A 184 -8.73 -18.13 3.08
N ALA A 185 -9.41 -19.27 3.19
CA ALA A 185 -9.08 -20.28 4.17
C ALA A 185 -7.68 -20.89 3.98
N GLU A 186 -7.30 -21.25 2.76
CA GLU A 186 -5.98 -21.80 2.48
C GLU A 186 -4.87 -20.77 2.74
N GLN A 187 -5.08 -19.51 2.36
CA GLN A 187 -4.07 -18.47 2.54
C GLN A 187 -3.97 -18.00 4.00
N ALA A 188 -5.07 -18.04 4.75
CA ALA A 188 -5.05 -17.81 6.20
C ALA A 188 -4.27 -18.90 6.95
N LYS A 189 -4.33 -20.16 6.51
CA LYS A 189 -3.47 -21.25 7.03
C LYS A 189 -1.98 -21.03 6.76
N LEU A 190 -1.63 -20.24 5.75
CA LEU A 190 -0.25 -19.84 5.46
C LEU A 190 0.18 -18.57 6.22
N GLY A 191 -0.73 -17.98 7.01
CA GLY A 191 -0.46 -16.76 7.76
C GLY A 191 -0.50 -15.48 6.92
N ASP A 192 -1.17 -15.49 5.76
CA ASP A 192 -1.33 -14.28 4.95
C ASP A 192 -2.22 -13.27 5.72
N PRO A 193 -1.66 -12.12 6.16
CA PRO A 193 -2.41 -11.13 6.92
C PRO A 193 -3.58 -10.53 6.12
N GLU A 194 -3.50 -10.51 4.79
CA GLU A 194 -4.58 -10.03 3.93
C GLU A 194 -5.75 -11.01 3.93
N ALA A 195 -5.47 -12.29 3.77
CA ALA A 195 -6.49 -13.34 3.81
C ALA A 195 -7.17 -13.38 5.18
N ILE A 196 -6.40 -13.29 6.26
CA ILE A 196 -6.91 -13.26 7.65
C ILE A 196 -7.80 -12.03 7.88
N TYR A 197 -7.39 -10.86 7.36
CA TYR A 197 -8.20 -9.64 7.43
C TYR A 197 -9.54 -9.80 6.69
N GLN A 198 -9.52 -10.23 5.43
CA GLN A 198 -10.73 -10.39 4.62
C GLN A 198 -11.67 -11.44 5.18
N LEU A 199 -11.12 -12.52 5.72
CA LEU A 199 -11.86 -13.57 6.41
C LEU A 199 -12.54 -13.02 7.66
N ALA A 200 -11.83 -12.22 8.46
CA ALA A 200 -12.40 -11.60 9.66
C ALA A 200 -13.54 -10.62 9.32
N VAL A 201 -13.41 -9.87 8.22
CA VAL A 201 -14.50 -9.01 7.71
C VAL A 201 -15.74 -9.83 7.38
N ALA A 202 -15.58 -10.98 6.72
CA ALA A 202 -16.70 -11.86 6.39
C ALA A 202 -17.34 -12.48 7.65
N LEU A 203 -16.53 -13.01 8.58
CA LEU A 203 -17.04 -13.62 9.80
C LEU A 203 -17.68 -12.63 10.77
N ALA A 204 -17.36 -11.34 10.69
CA ALA A 204 -17.98 -10.30 11.52
C ALA A 204 -19.52 -10.22 11.35
N PHE A 205 -20.03 -10.66 10.20
CA PHE A 205 -21.47 -10.72 9.91
C PHE A 205 -22.18 -11.91 10.55
N SER A 206 -21.43 -12.91 11.00
CA SER A 206 -21.99 -14.08 11.70
C SER A 206 -21.89 -13.86 13.21
N PRO A 207 -23.03 -13.72 13.93
CA PRO A 207 -23.00 -13.46 15.38
C PRO A 207 -22.19 -14.49 16.17
N GLU A 208 -22.26 -15.75 15.75
CA GLU A 208 -21.55 -16.89 16.36
C GLU A 208 -20.02 -16.79 16.25
N TYR A 209 -19.50 -16.09 15.23
CA TYR A 209 -18.07 -15.99 14.94
C TYR A 209 -17.49 -14.60 15.19
N ARG A 210 -18.27 -13.64 15.71
CA ARG A 210 -17.77 -12.26 15.95
C ARG A 210 -16.57 -12.20 16.88
N SER A 211 -16.56 -12.96 17.96
CA SER A 211 -15.42 -13.01 18.89
C SER A 211 -14.15 -13.52 18.22
N LYS A 212 -14.28 -14.52 17.34
CA LYS A 212 -13.17 -15.04 16.53
C LYS A 212 -12.71 -14.04 15.46
N ALA A 213 -13.65 -13.34 14.82
CA ALA A 213 -13.35 -12.28 13.88
C ALA A 213 -12.51 -11.17 14.55
N VAL A 214 -12.82 -10.79 15.80
CA VAL A 214 -11.97 -9.85 16.59
C VAL A 214 -10.56 -10.40 16.76
N ALA A 215 -10.43 -11.67 17.18
CA ALA A 215 -9.11 -12.32 17.34
C ALA A 215 -8.31 -12.35 16.02
N TYR A 216 -8.97 -12.61 14.89
CA TYR A 216 -8.34 -12.59 13.57
C TYR A 216 -7.90 -11.19 13.14
N LEU A 217 -8.69 -10.15 13.42
CA LEU A 217 -8.28 -8.76 13.17
C LEU A 217 -7.08 -8.35 14.02
N LEU A 218 -7.03 -8.76 15.29
CA LEU A 218 -5.88 -8.53 16.16
C LEU A 218 -4.62 -9.25 15.64
N ASN A 219 -4.76 -10.49 15.16
CA ASN A 219 -3.67 -11.25 14.55
C ASN A 219 -3.15 -10.59 13.25
N ALA A 220 -4.05 -10.11 12.40
CA ALA A 220 -3.67 -9.44 11.15
C ALA A 220 -3.10 -8.02 11.38
N GLY A 221 -3.54 -7.34 12.44
CA GLY A 221 -3.24 -5.92 12.74
C GLY A 221 -1.78 -5.48 12.60
N PRO A 222 -0.79 -6.21 13.16
CA PRO A 222 0.63 -5.87 13.04
C PRO A 222 1.14 -5.76 11.60
N SER A 223 0.45 -6.40 10.66
CA SER A 223 0.85 -6.48 9.24
C SER A 223 -0.19 -5.91 8.28
N HIS A 224 -1.39 -5.62 8.76
CA HIS A 224 -2.50 -5.08 7.99
C HIS A 224 -3.15 -3.90 8.72
N PRO A 225 -2.71 -2.65 8.46
CA PRO A 225 -3.15 -1.47 9.20
C PRO A 225 -4.67 -1.26 9.23
N ALA A 226 -5.38 -1.67 8.18
CA ALA A 226 -6.84 -1.55 8.12
C ALA A 226 -7.58 -2.56 9.01
N ALA A 227 -6.90 -3.59 9.53
CA ALA A 227 -7.50 -4.56 10.44
C ALA A 227 -7.81 -3.94 11.80
N LEU A 228 -6.90 -3.12 12.34
CA LEU A 228 -7.13 -2.42 13.60
C LEU A 228 -8.20 -1.33 13.48
N GLY A 229 -8.34 -0.72 12.29
CA GLY A 229 -9.39 0.29 12.03
C GLY A 229 -10.83 -0.26 12.03
N LEU A 230 -11.02 -1.58 12.12
CA LEU A 230 -12.33 -2.21 12.27
C LEU A 230 -12.74 -2.44 13.73
N LEU A 231 -11.79 -2.40 14.66
CA LEU A 231 -12.04 -2.59 16.08
C LEU A 231 -12.52 -1.27 16.70
N GLN A 232 -13.50 -1.34 17.61
CA GLN A 232 -13.90 -0.17 18.41
C GLN A 232 -12.83 0.18 19.45
N GLU A 233 -12.91 1.35 20.08
CA GLU A 233 -11.95 1.83 21.10
C GLU A 233 -11.80 0.88 22.31
N SER A 234 -12.79 0.01 22.55
CA SER A 234 -12.71 -1.04 23.56
C SER A 234 -11.96 -2.30 23.10
N GLU A 235 -11.41 -2.32 21.89
CA GLU A 235 -10.64 -3.41 21.21
C GLU A 235 -11.33 -4.79 21.17
N GLN A 236 -12.58 -4.89 21.63
CA GLN A 236 -13.26 -6.17 21.89
C GLN A 236 -14.53 -6.38 21.04
N SER A 237 -14.91 -5.40 20.23
CA SER A 237 -16.10 -5.47 19.38
C SER A 237 -15.81 -4.92 17.99
N ILE A 238 -16.46 -5.54 17.00
CA ILE A 238 -16.52 -5.05 15.62
C ILE A 238 -17.85 -4.33 15.47
N ASP A 239 -17.82 -3.09 15.01
CA ASP A 239 -19.04 -2.40 14.59
C ASP A 239 -19.56 -3.04 13.29
N PRO A 240 -20.78 -3.63 13.27
CA PRO A 240 -21.35 -4.20 12.06
C PRO A 240 -21.43 -3.20 10.89
N ARG A 241 -21.60 -1.90 11.18
CA ARG A 241 -21.60 -0.85 10.15
C ARG A 241 -20.23 -0.68 9.50
N HIS A 242 -19.17 -0.70 10.30
CA HIS A 242 -17.81 -0.63 9.75
C HIS A 242 -17.44 -1.89 8.97
N ALA A 243 -17.82 -3.07 9.46
CA ALA A 243 -17.65 -4.32 8.72
C ALA A 243 -18.39 -4.27 7.36
N ARG A 244 -19.63 -3.76 7.34
CA ARG A 244 -20.42 -3.54 6.12
C ARG A 244 -19.70 -2.63 5.14
N THR A 245 -19.31 -1.43 5.55
CA THR A 245 -18.57 -0.47 4.71
C THR A 245 -17.28 -1.08 4.15
N ARG A 246 -16.58 -1.90 4.93
CA ARG A 246 -15.38 -2.59 4.45
C ARG A 246 -15.68 -3.69 3.45
N ALA A 247 -16.70 -4.51 3.67
CA ALA A 247 -17.12 -5.50 2.69
C ALA A 247 -17.57 -4.86 1.37
N GLU A 248 -18.28 -3.73 1.41
CA GLU A 248 -18.64 -2.94 0.22
C GLU A 248 -17.39 -2.46 -0.53
N SER A 249 -16.43 -1.88 0.19
CA SER A 249 -15.17 -1.44 -0.39
C SER A 249 -14.37 -2.59 -1.01
N LEU A 250 -14.36 -3.78 -0.39
CA LEU A 250 -13.69 -4.97 -0.91
C LEU A 250 -14.41 -5.51 -2.16
N ALA A 251 -15.74 -5.51 -2.19
CA ALA A 251 -16.51 -5.90 -3.36
C ALA A 251 -16.25 -4.99 -4.56
N GLU A 252 -16.24 -3.66 -4.35
CA GLU A 252 -15.96 -2.71 -5.43
C GLU A 252 -14.50 -2.76 -5.91
N MET A 253 -13.56 -3.02 -4.99
CA MET A 253 -12.16 -3.27 -5.34
C MET A 253 -12.02 -4.55 -6.18
N ALA A 254 -12.66 -5.63 -5.76
CA ALA A 254 -12.66 -6.89 -6.49
C ALA A 254 -13.18 -6.71 -7.92
N LYS A 255 -14.29 -5.97 -8.07
CA LYS A 255 -14.84 -5.60 -9.36
C LYS A 255 -13.87 -4.77 -10.20
N ALA A 256 -13.22 -3.77 -9.62
CA ALA A 256 -12.30 -2.88 -10.33
C ALA A 256 -11.06 -3.62 -10.88
N TYR A 257 -10.61 -4.67 -10.19
CA TYR A 257 -9.45 -5.47 -10.58
C TYR A 257 -9.80 -6.81 -11.24
N GLY A 258 -11.08 -7.10 -11.49
CA GLY A 258 -11.53 -8.31 -12.18
C GLY A 258 -11.50 -9.59 -11.33
N TYR A 259 -11.51 -9.48 -9.99
CA TYR A 259 -11.63 -10.62 -9.07
C TYR A 259 -13.10 -11.00 -8.86
N GLU A 260 -13.73 -11.58 -9.88
CA GLU A 260 -15.16 -11.91 -9.88
C GLU A 260 -15.59 -12.77 -8.67
N ALA A 261 -14.81 -13.81 -8.33
CA ALA A 261 -15.11 -14.68 -7.19
C ALA A 261 -15.11 -13.92 -5.86
N ALA A 262 -14.16 -13.00 -5.66
CA ALA A 262 -14.09 -12.17 -4.46
C ALA A 262 -15.25 -11.16 -4.41
N MET A 263 -15.58 -10.54 -5.55
CA MET A 263 -16.72 -9.62 -5.67
C MET A 263 -18.03 -10.33 -5.28
N HIS A 264 -18.29 -11.50 -5.87
CA HIS A 264 -19.49 -12.28 -5.56
C HIS A 264 -19.54 -12.70 -4.10
N PHE A 265 -18.42 -13.12 -3.54
CA PHE A 265 -18.31 -13.50 -2.13
C PHE A 265 -18.73 -12.36 -1.20
N PHE A 266 -18.13 -11.18 -1.32
CA PHE A 266 -18.47 -10.05 -0.44
C PHE A 266 -19.90 -9.53 -0.67
N ARG A 267 -20.40 -9.52 -1.91
CA ARG A 267 -21.79 -9.14 -2.20
C ARG A 267 -22.82 -10.13 -1.64
N SER A 268 -22.48 -11.41 -1.63
CA SER A 268 -23.33 -12.46 -1.04
C SER A 268 -23.51 -12.24 0.47
N TRP A 269 -22.43 -11.86 1.17
CA TRP A 269 -22.50 -11.46 2.58
C TRP A 269 -23.40 -10.24 2.81
N LEU A 270 -23.22 -9.18 2.02
CA LEU A 270 -24.02 -7.96 2.13
C LEU A 270 -25.51 -8.22 1.88
N SER A 271 -25.84 -9.06 0.90
CA SER A 271 -27.23 -9.38 0.54
C SER A 271 -27.98 -10.10 1.67
N ARG A 272 -27.29 -10.93 2.47
CA ARG A 272 -27.90 -11.60 3.64
C ARG A 272 -28.23 -10.64 4.77
N LEU A 273 -27.43 -9.60 4.97
CA LEU A 273 -27.68 -8.58 6.00
C LEU A 273 -28.94 -7.77 5.68
N ASP A 274 -29.11 -7.37 4.42
CA ASP A 274 -30.29 -6.61 3.99
C ASP A 274 -31.60 -7.41 4.13
N LEU A 275 -31.52 -8.74 4.08
CA LEU A 275 -32.66 -9.61 4.37
C LEU A 275 -32.95 -9.73 5.87
N ALA A 276 -31.91 -9.71 6.72
CA ALA A 276 -32.07 -9.77 8.17
C ALA A 276 -32.57 -8.45 8.78
N ASP A 277 -32.23 -7.31 8.17
CA ASP A 277 -32.64 -5.97 8.64
C ASP A 277 -34.04 -5.55 8.19
N ARG A 278 -34.73 -6.33 7.33
CA ARG A 278 -36.12 -6.03 6.98
C ARG A 278 -37.03 -6.39 8.16
N PRO A 279 -37.71 -5.41 8.79
CA PRO A 279 -38.70 -5.73 9.80
C PRO A 279 -39.79 -6.55 9.13
N VAL A 280 -40.02 -7.76 9.64
CA VAL A 280 -41.20 -8.55 9.26
C VAL A 280 -42.40 -7.74 9.74
N THR A 281 -43.02 -6.98 8.84
CA THR A 281 -44.34 -6.43 9.06
C THR A 281 -45.26 -7.63 9.18
N VAL A 282 -45.56 -8.01 10.43
CA VAL A 282 -46.67 -8.89 10.74
C VAL A 282 -47.91 -8.08 10.38
N GLU A 283 -48.32 -8.17 9.11
CA GLU A 283 -49.67 -7.78 8.70
C GLU A 283 -50.60 -8.69 9.49
N GLY A 284 -51.15 -8.12 10.57
CA GLY A 284 -52.17 -8.75 11.37
C GLY A 284 -53.38 -8.99 10.49
N ASP A 285 -53.66 -10.27 10.28
CA ASP A 285 -54.94 -10.79 9.81
C ASP A 285 -55.99 -10.39 10.88
N GLU A 286 -56.60 -9.22 10.73
CA GLU A 286 -57.82 -8.87 11.45
C GLU A 286 -58.95 -9.75 10.92
N ALA A 287 -59.43 -10.66 11.76
CA ALA A 287 -60.63 -11.43 11.51
C ALA A 287 -61.86 -10.50 11.48
N HIS A 288 -62.60 -10.53 10.38
CA HIS A 288 -63.98 -10.05 10.29
C HIS A 288 -64.89 -11.21 9.86
#